data_AF-A0A955DS78-F1
#
_entry.id   AF-A0A955DS78-F1
#
_cell.length_a   1.000
_cell.length_b   1.000
_cell.length_c   1.000
_cell.angle_alpha   90.00
_cell.angle_beta   90.00
_cell.angle_gamma   90.00
#
_symmetry.space_group_name_H-M   'P 1'
#
loop_
_entity.id
_entity.type
_entity.pdbx_description
1 polymer ?
#
loop_
_entity_poly.entity_id
_entity_poly.type
_entity_poly.pdbx_seq_one_letter_code
_entity_poly.pdbx_strand_id
1 'polypeptide(L)'
;MATQMVALPLQMMMRLDDTEVPRLNEMLEDMPQPPSAADFMSDDGTMTEESQALLMDAMTRYQEEVQAWGARTTAIRTRAQFEHATALSDLDGDGRLSPDEWDARANDLFAERDERLFLAHYDLDSSGTVDPVELETFLDWYHNDSLRADVNYDGRVDKRDLEEMLDEYGG
;
A
#
# COMPACT_ATOMS: atom_id res chain seq x y z
N MET A 1 20.71 3.69 14.94
CA MET A 1 20.13 2.98 13.77
C MET A 1 18.70 2.58 14.13
N ALA A 2 17.72 3.45 13.88
CA ALA A 2 16.31 3.18 14.18
C ALA A 2 15.40 4.10 13.34
N THR A 3 15.39 3.91 12.02
CA THR A 3 14.60 4.75 11.09
C THR A 3 13.90 3.92 10.01
N GLN A 4 13.65 2.63 10.25
CA GLN A 4 13.21 1.72 9.19
C GLN A 4 11.85 1.03 9.41
N MET A 5 11.11 1.36 10.48
CA MET A 5 9.84 0.65 10.78
C MET A 5 8.55 1.45 10.54
N VAL A 6 8.62 2.70 10.05
CA VAL A 6 7.40 3.53 9.80
C VAL A 6 6.97 3.52 8.32
N ALA A 7 7.76 2.94 7.40
CA ALA A 7 7.47 3.02 5.97
C ALA A 7 6.37 2.06 5.48
N LEU A 8 6.12 0.95 6.20
CA LEU A 8 5.18 -0.09 5.78
C LEU A 8 3.69 0.30 5.87
N PRO A 9 3.21 0.97 6.95
CA PRO A 9 1.80 1.38 7.04
C PRO A 9 1.41 2.42 5.99
N LEU A 10 2.29 3.38 5.70
CA LEU A 10 2.07 4.44 4.71
C LEU A 10 1.93 3.89 3.29
N GLN A 11 2.71 2.86 2.91
CA GLN A 11 2.60 2.24 1.58
C GLN A 11 1.29 1.48 1.37
N MET A 12 0.73 0.87 2.43
CA MET A 12 -0.57 0.20 2.33
C MET A 12 -1.75 1.18 2.29
N MET A 13 -1.66 2.32 2.99
CA MET A 13 -2.68 3.38 2.93
C MET A 13 -2.66 4.19 1.62
N MET A 14 -1.51 4.24 0.93
CA MET A 14 -1.37 4.89 -0.39
C MET A 14 -1.49 3.91 -1.57
N ARG A 15 -2.02 2.71 -1.35
CA ARG A 15 -2.16 1.70 -2.40
C ARG A 15 -3.30 2.12 -3.32
N LEU A 16 -2.94 2.75 -4.42
CA LEU A 16 -3.87 3.09 -5.49
C LEU A 16 -4.17 1.82 -6.27
N ASP A 17 -5.17 1.05 -5.83
CA ASP A 17 -5.66 -0.08 -6.62
C ASP A 17 -6.43 0.40 -7.87
N ASP A 18 -6.82 1.69 -7.94
CA ASP A 18 -7.67 2.25 -9.02
C ASP A 18 -7.12 3.48 -9.77
N THR A 19 -5.91 3.98 -9.50
CA THR A 19 -5.36 5.02 -10.39
C THR A 19 -4.75 4.36 -11.61
N GLU A 20 -5.41 4.49 -12.75
CA GLU A 20 -4.76 4.39 -14.05
C GLU A 20 -3.59 5.38 -14.04
N VAL A 21 -2.37 4.90 -13.82
CA VAL A 21 -1.17 5.71 -14.01
C VAL A 21 -1.02 5.83 -15.53
N PRO A 22 -1.39 6.95 -16.17
CA PRO A 22 -1.55 7.00 -17.63
C PRO A 22 -0.22 6.79 -18.37
N ARG A 23 0.91 6.86 -17.63
CA ARG A 23 2.27 6.66 -18.12
C ARG A 23 2.82 5.25 -17.96
N LEU A 24 2.08 4.32 -17.38
CA LEU A 24 2.63 2.98 -17.09
C LEU A 24 2.92 2.20 -18.38
N ASN A 25 2.10 2.38 -19.41
CA ASN A 25 2.33 1.81 -20.74
C ASN A 25 3.56 2.44 -21.43
N GLU A 26 3.69 3.76 -21.42
CA GLU A 26 4.87 4.46 -21.97
C GLU A 26 6.16 4.03 -21.26
N MET A 27 6.11 3.79 -19.95
CA MET A 27 7.27 3.34 -19.17
C MET A 27 7.69 1.91 -19.50
N LEU A 28 6.74 1.05 -19.87
CA LEU A 28 7.01 -0.33 -20.32
C LEU A 28 7.63 -0.36 -21.72
N GLU A 29 7.29 0.60 -22.59
CA GLU A 29 7.92 0.75 -23.91
C GLU A 29 9.41 1.08 -23.81
N ASP A 30 9.81 1.86 -22.80
CA ASP A 30 11.19 2.23 -22.50
C ASP A 30 11.97 1.16 -21.69
N MET A 31 11.40 -0.03 -21.48
CA MET A 31 12.08 -1.09 -20.72
C MET A 31 13.30 -1.61 -21.50
N PRO A 32 14.51 -1.63 -20.89
CA PRO A 32 15.70 -2.21 -21.51
C PRO A 32 15.43 -3.64 -21.97
N GLN A 33 15.93 -4.00 -23.15
CA GLN A 33 15.80 -5.35 -23.68
C GLN A 33 17.08 -6.15 -23.38
N PRO A 34 16.95 -7.44 -23.05
CA PRO A 34 18.13 -8.28 -22.82
C PRO A 34 18.93 -8.40 -24.13
N PRO A 35 20.28 -8.40 -24.05
CA PRO A 35 21.10 -8.62 -25.23
C PRO A 35 20.83 -10.01 -25.81
N SER A 36 20.70 -10.11 -27.14
CA SER A 36 20.50 -11.40 -27.80
C SER A 36 21.83 -12.11 -27.99
N ALA A 37 21.92 -13.39 -27.64
CA ALA A 37 23.13 -14.17 -27.88
C ALA A 37 23.52 -14.22 -29.37
N ALA A 38 22.54 -14.11 -30.27
CA ALA A 38 22.77 -14.09 -31.71
C ALA A 38 23.60 -12.87 -32.17
N ASP A 39 23.51 -11.75 -31.45
CA ASP A 39 24.26 -10.52 -31.77
C ASP A 39 25.77 -10.67 -31.51
N PHE A 40 26.17 -11.71 -30.78
CA PHE A 40 27.55 -11.98 -30.39
C PHE A 40 28.14 -13.24 -31.06
N MET A 41 27.32 -14.01 -31.79
CA MET A 41 27.80 -15.19 -32.53
C MET A 41 28.64 -14.78 -33.75
N SER A 42 29.63 -15.59 -34.12
CA SER A 42 30.36 -15.41 -35.38
C SER A 42 29.52 -15.82 -36.59
N ASP A 43 29.97 -15.44 -37.79
CA ASP A 43 29.29 -15.76 -39.07
C ASP A 43 29.07 -17.26 -39.30
N ASP A 44 29.87 -18.12 -38.65
CA ASP A 44 29.72 -19.59 -38.70
C ASP A 44 28.73 -20.14 -37.66
N GLY A 45 28.10 -19.27 -36.88
CA GLY A 45 27.13 -19.60 -35.84
C GLY A 45 27.75 -20.13 -34.55
N THR A 46 29.07 -20.04 -34.38
CA THR A 46 29.74 -20.46 -33.15
C THR A 46 29.92 -19.31 -32.16
N MET A 47 30.03 -19.64 -30.86
CA MET A 47 30.32 -18.67 -29.81
C MET A 47 31.79 -18.81 -29.43
N THR A 48 32.60 -17.82 -29.79
CA THR A 48 34.01 -17.78 -29.40
C THR A 48 34.16 -17.37 -27.92
N GLU A 49 35.33 -17.58 -27.33
CA GLU A 49 35.62 -17.12 -25.96
C GLU A 49 35.53 -15.58 -25.84
N GLU A 50 35.97 -14.86 -26.88
CA GLU A 50 35.85 -13.40 -26.96
C GLU A 50 34.39 -12.97 -27.06
N SER A 51 33.60 -13.62 -27.92
CA SER A 51 32.15 -13.39 -28.02
C SER A 51 31.43 -13.65 -26.69
N GLN A 52 31.83 -14.69 -25.97
CA GLN A 52 31.28 -15.00 -24.66
C GLN A 52 31.61 -13.91 -23.63
N ALA A 53 32.83 -13.39 -23.63
CA ALA A 53 33.23 -12.29 -22.75
C ALA A 53 32.42 -11.01 -23.05
N LEU A 54 32.21 -10.69 -24.33
CA LEU A 54 31.39 -9.56 -24.77
C LEU A 54 29.92 -9.71 -24.36
N LEU A 55 29.35 -10.91 -24.48
CA LEU A 55 27.99 -11.20 -24.03
C LEU A 55 27.86 -11.02 -22.51
N MET A 56 28.82 -11.49 -21.71
CA MET A 56 28.80 -11.33 -20.25
C MET A 56 28.89 -9.86 -19.82
N ASP A 57 29.70 -9.06 -20.51
CA ASP A 57 29.79 -7.63 -20.28
C ASP A 57 28.48 -6.92 -20.68
N ALA A 58 27.90 -7.26 -21.85
CA ALA A 58 26.59 -6.75 -22.28
C ALA A 58 25.47 -7.10 -21.29
N MET A 59 25.47 -8.33 -20.76
CA MET A 59 24.53 -8.76 -19.72
C MET A 59 24.69 -7.96 -18.43
N THR A 60 25.93 -7.61 -18.05
CA THR A 60 26.21 -6.79 -16.87
C THR A 60 25.63 -5.38 -17.05
N ARG A 61 25.87 -4.73 -18.19
CA ARG A 61 25.31 -3.41 -18.50
C ARG A 61 23.78 -3.44 -18.55
N TYR A 62 23.20 -4.48 -19.16
CA TYR A 62 21.76 -4.68 -19.17
C TYR A 62 21.18 -4.75 -17.75
N GLN A 63 21.82 -5.47 -16.83
CA GLN A 63 21.38 -5.52 -15.43
C GLN A 63 21.42 -4.14 -14.76
N GLU A 64 22.46 -3.35 -15.00
CA GLU A 64 22.57 -1.97 -14.49
C GLU A 64 21.47 -1.07 -15.07
N GLU A 65 21.19 -1.17 -16.37
CA GLU A 65 20.13 -0.42 -17.04
C GLU A 65 18.74 -0.78 -16.50
N VAL A 66 18.47 -2.07 -16.29
CA VAL A 66 17.22 -2.54 -15.70
C VAL A 66 17.06 -2.03 -14.27
N GLN A 67 18.12 -2.05 -13.45
CA GLN A 67 18.07 -1.49 -12.10
C GLN A 67 17.80 0.01 -12.12
N ALA A 68 18.46 0.75 -13.00
CA ALA A 68 18.27 2.19 -13.15
C ALA A 68 16.85 2.52 -13.66
N TRP A 69 16.34 1.77 -14.64
CA TRP A 69 14.96 1.88 -15.12
C TRP A 69 13.98 1.58 -14.00
N GLY A 70 14.18 0.51 -13.23
CA GLY A 70 13.32 0.14 -12.10
C GLY A 70 13.27 1.22 -11.02
N ALA A 71 14.42 1.83 -10.70
CA ALA A 71 14.50 2.94 -9.75
C ALA A 71 13.74 4.19 -10.25
N ARG A 72 13.92 4.57 -11.52
CA ARG A 72 13.17 5.68 -12.14
C ARG A 72 11.67 5.41 -12.14
N THR A 73 11.29 4.20 -12.50
CA THR A 73 9.88 3.78 -12.56
C THR A 73 9.22 3.85 -11.19
N THR A 74 9.92 3.36 -10.17
CA THR A 74 9.47 3.45 -8.77
C THR A 74 9.31 4.91 -8.35
N ALA A 75 10.29 5.76 -8.63
CA ALA A 75 10.23 7.18 -8.28
C ALA A 75 9.04 7.91 -8.93
N ILE A 76 8.75 7.63 -10.20
CA ILE A 76 7.59 8.21 -10.91
C ILE A 76 6.28 7.76 -10.25
N ARG A 77 6.13 6.47 -9.94
CA ARG A 77 4.93 5.94 -9.28
C ARG A 77 4.74 6.52 -7.88
N THR A 78 5.79 6.54 -7.06
CA THR A 78 5.73 7.13 -5.72
C THR A 78 5.39 8.61 -5.77
N ARG A 79 5.92 9.35 -6.75
CA ARG A 79 5.56 10.75 -6.96
C ARG A 79 4.09 10.92 -7.32
N ALA A 80 3.58 10.15 -8.28
CA ALA A 80 2.16 10.22 -8.66
C ALA A 80 1.24 9.87 -7.48
N GLN A 81 1.63 8.89 -6.65
CA GLN A 81 0.93 8.54 -5.42
C GLN A 81 0.87 9.71 -4.44
N PHE A 82 2.00 10.37 -4.23
CA PHE A 82 2.07 11.54 -3.37
C PHE A 82 1.23 12.69 -3.91
N GLU A 83 1.35 13.01 -5.20
CA GLU A 83 0.57 14.09 -5.85
C GLU A 83 -0.94 13.83 -5.75
N HIS A 84 -1.39 12.59 -5.97
CA HIS A 84 -2.79 12.21 -5.80
C HIS A 84 -3.26 12.35 -4.35
N ALA A 85 -2.48 11.85 -3.38
CA ALA A 85 -2.82 11.96 -1.97
C ALA A 85 -2.87 13.43 -1.50
N THR A 86 -1.94 14.26 -1.97
CA THR A 86 -1.94 15.72 -1.73
C THR A 86 -3.19 16.36 -2.32
N ALA A 87 -3.54 16.08 -3.58
CA ALA A 87 -4.71 16.69 -4.23
C ALA A 87 -6.05 16.37 -3.54
N LEU A 88 -6.15 15.22 -2.86
CA LEU A 88 -7.34 14.87 -2.07
C LEU A 88 -7.45 15.65 -0.75
N SER A 89 -6.33 16.16 -0.24
CA SER A 89 -6.25 16.76 1.11
C SER A 89 -5.94 18.26 1.08
N ASP A 90 -5.55 18.79 -0.08
CA ASP A 90 -5.28 20.20 -0.36
C ASP A 90 -6.61 20.93 -0.58
N LEU A 91 -7.17 21.46 0.51
CA LEU A 91 -8.50 22.05 0.56
C LEU A 91 -8.52 23.44 -0.09
N ASP A 92 -7.40 24.16 -0.09
CA ASP A 92 -7.28 25.49 -0.67
C ASP A 92 -6.72 25.50 -2.11
N GLY A 93 -6.17 24.38 -2.57
CA GLY A 93 -5.72 24.15 -3.94
C GLY A 93 -4.40 24.84 -4.27
N ASP A 94 -3.56 25.15 -3.29
CA ASP A 94 -2.27 25.83 -3.50
C ASP A 94 -1.13 24.88 -3.93
N GLY A 95 -1.41 23.57 -3.96
CA GLY A 95 -0.48 22.50 -4.31
C GLY A 95 0.42 22.07 -3.15
N ARG A 96 0.10 22.45 -1.91
CA ARG A 96 0.79 22.08 -0.68
C ARG A 96 -0.23 21.67 0.36
N LEU A 97 0.26 20.99 1.39
CA LEU A 97 -0.54 20.70 2.57
C LEU A 97 -0.02 21.55 3.71
N SER A 98 -0.89 22.42 4.22
CA SER A 98 -0.69 23.12 5.48
C SER A 98 -0.71 22.12 6.66
N PRO A 99 -0.21 22.50 7.85
CA PRO A 99 -0.30 21.64 9.04
C PRO A 99 -1.74 21.23 9.38
N ASP A 100 -2.70 22.14 9.22
CA ASP A 100 -4.10 21.88 9.54
C ASP A 100 -4.74 20.87 8.56
N GLU A 101 -4.41 20.93 7.27
CA GLU A 101 -4.84 19.95 6.27
C GLU A 101 -4.20 18.58 6.49
N TRP A 102 -2.93 18.56 6.92
CA TRP A 102 -2.26 17.32 7.33
C TRP A 102 -2.95 16.68 8.53
N ASP A 103 -3.29 17.46 9.56
CA ASP A 103 -3.97 16.96 10.75
C ASP A 103 -5.37 16.44 10.42
N ALA A 104 -6.12 17.17 9.59
CA ALA A 104 -7.43 16.73 9.09
C ALA A 104 -7.32 15.39 8.35
N ARG A 105 -6.39 15.29 7.39
CA ARG A 105 -6.18 14.04 6.64
C ARG A 105 -5.72 12.90 7.53
N ALA A 106 -4.87 13.16 8.51
CA ALA A 106 -4.44 12.15 9.45
C ALA A 106 -5.61 11.61 10.28
N ASN A 107 -6.51 12.49 10.75
CA ASN A 107 -7.71 12.09 11.47
C ASN A 107 -8.65 11.26 10.61
N ASP A 108 -8.90 11.66 9.36
CA ASP A 108 -9.71 10.88 8.42
C ASP A 108 -9.13 9.47 8.20
N LEU A 109 -7.81 9.38 8.01
CA LEU A 109 -7.10 8.10 7.84
C LEU A 109 -7.17 7.22 9.10
N PHE A 110 -7.18 7.81 10.29
CA PHE A 110 -7.38 7.07 11.53
C PHE A 110 -8.82 6.58 11.66
N ALA A 111 -9.81 7.42 11.35
CA ALA A 111 -11.21 7.01 11.33
C ALA A 111 -11.46 5.85 10.34
N GLU A 112 -11.00 5.97 9.09
CA GLU A 112 -11.08 4.90 8.08
C GLU A 112 -10.39 3.61 8.54
N ARG A 113 -9.27 3.73 9.27
CA ARG A 113 -8.57 2.56 9.83
C ARG A 113 -9.40 1.90 10.92
N ASP A 114 -9.92 2.69 11.84
CA ASP A 114 -10.63 2.21 13.02
C ASP A 114 -11.96 1.55 12.61
N GLU A 115 -12.71 2.17 11.68
CA GLU A 115 -13.91 1.57 11.06
C GLU A 115 -13.60 0.22 10.40
N ARG A 116 -12.54 0.15 9.59
CA ARG A 116 -12.15 -1.11 8.94
C ARG A 116 -11.75 -2.19 9.95
N LEU A 117 -11.05 -1.83 11.03
CA LEU A 117 -10.67 -2.77 12.07
C LEU A 117 -11.90 -3.25 12.84
N PHE A 118 -12.83 -2.35 13.12
CA PHE A 118 -14.10 -2.66 13.74
C PHE A 118 -14.90 -3.66 12.88
N LEU A 119 -15.15 -3.34 11.61
CA LEU A 119 -15.86 -4.24 10.69
C LEU A 119 -15.14 -5.58 10.55
N ALA A 120 -13.81 -5.60 10.40
CA ALA A 120 -13.07 -6.86 10.29
C ALA A 120 -13.24 -7.81 11.50
N HIS A 121 -13.62 -7.29 12.67
CA HIS A 121 -13.85 -8.09 13.88
C HIS A 121 -15.32 -8.42 14.12
N TYR A 122 -16.23 -7.50 13.80
CA TYR A 122 -17.63 -7.55 14.22
C TYR A 122 -18.62 -7.78 13.07
N ASP A 123 -18.27 -7.44 11.83
CA ASP A 123 -19.03 -7.80 10.63
C ASP A 123 -18.61 -9.23 10.19
N LEU A 124 -19.30 -10.21 10.77
CA LEU A 124 -19.04 -11.63 10.65
C LEU A 124 -19.47 -12.19 9.28
N ASP A 125 -20.43 -11.53 8.63
CA ASP A 125 -20.92 -11.93 7.31
C ASP A 125 -20.34 -11.12 6.15
N SER A 126 -19.52 -10.12 6.45
CA SER A 126 -18.87 -9.22 5.48
C SER A 126 -19.87 -8.38 4.67
N SER A 127 -20.98 -7.97 5.28
CA SER A 127 -22.00 -7.11 4.68
C SER A 127 -21.57 -5.65 4.58
N GLY A 128 -20.53 -5.25 5.30
CA GLY A 128 -20.02 -3.89 5.43
C GLY A 128 -20.65 -3.10 6.58
N THR A 129 -21.49 -3.73 7.40
CA THR A 129 -22.16 -3.12 8.55
C THR A 129 -22.35 -4.17 9.64
N VAL A 130 -22.33 -3.78 10.91
CA VAL A 130 -22.70 -4.69 12.00
C VAL A 130 -24.21 -4.77 12.12
N ASP A 131 -24.78 -5.97 11.99
CA ASP A 131 -26.22 -6.20 12.11
C ASP A 131 -26.65 -6.54 13.56
N PRO A 132 -27.97 -6.59 13.86
CA PRO A 132 -28.43 -6.92 15.21
C PRO A 132 -28.01 -8.32 15.72
N VAL A 133 -27.82 -9.31 14.85
CA VAL A 133 -27.40 -10.66 15.22
C VAL A 133 -25.90 -10.69 15.60
N GLU A 134 -25.10 -9.91 14.89
CA GLU A 134 -23.69 -9.69 15.20
C GLU A 134 -23.52 -8.91 16.51
N LEU A 135 -24.39 -7.91 16.76
CA LEU A 135 -24.45 -7.23 18.05
C LEU A 135 -24.83 -8.18 19.20
N GLU A 136 -25.77 -9.10 18.99
CA GLU A 136 -26.07 -10.16 19.98
C GLU A 136 -24.84 -11.04 20.25
N THR A 137 -24.08 -11.38 19.20
CA THR A 137 -22.84 -12.15 19.32
C THR A 137 -21.77 -11.39 20.13
N PHE A 138 -21.66 -10.09 19.92
CA PHE A 138 -20.80 -9.23 20.73
C PHE A 138 -21.22 -9.22 22.21
N LEU A 139 -22.52 -9.10 22.50
CA LEU A 139 -23.02 -9.12 23.88
C LEU A 139 -22.74 -10.46 24.57
N ASP A 140 -22.82 -11.57 23.84
CA ASP A 140 -22.40 -12.88 24.34
C ASP A 140 -20.90 -12.91 24.68
N TRP A 141 -20.03 -12.32 23.85
CA TRP A 141 -18.61 -12.21 24.17
C TRP A 141 -18.37 -11.33 25.40
N TYR A 142 -19.07 -10.20 25.50
CA TYR A 142 -18.97 -9.27 26.61
C TYR A 142 -19.38 -9.94 27.94
N HIS A 143 -20.52 -10.65 27.97
CA HIS A 143 -20.99 -11.35 29.16
C HIS A 143 -20.10 -12.50 29.62
N ASN A 144 -19.27 -13.03 28.72
CA ASN A 144 -18.32 -14.11 29.01
C ASN A 144 -16.89 -13.59 29.27
N ASP A 145 -16.69 -12.28 29.46
CA ASP A 145 -15.38 -11.63 29.64
C ASP A 145 -14.38 -12.02 28.54
N SER A 146 -14.86 -12.22 27.32
CA SER A 146 -14.02 -12.59 26.18
C SER A 146 -13.26 -11.36 25.68
N LEU A 147 -11.94 -11.46 25.50
CA LEU A 147 -11.12 -10.39 24.89
C LEU A 147 -11.55 -10.01 23.46
N ARG A 148 -12.47 -10.75 22.84
CA ARG A 148 -13.10 -10.32 21.58
C ARG A 148 -14.07 -9.15 21.75
N ALA A 149 -14.57 -8.93 22.97
CA ALA A 149 -15.42 -7.81 23.31
C ALA A 149 -14.64 -6.58 23.77
N ASP A 150 -13.31 -6.60 23.74
CA ASP A 150 -12.44 -5.44 24.03
C ASP A 150 -12.31 -4.58 22.75
N VAL A 151 -13.31 -3.72 22.52
CA VAL A 151 -13.45 -2.93 21.27
C VAL A 151 -12.40 -1.83 21.22
N ASN A 152 -12.04 -1.26 22.37
CA ASN A 152 -11.04 -0.20 22.46
C ASN A 152 -9.60 -0.72 22.61
N TYR A 153 -9.42 -2.05 22.62
CA TYR A 153 -8.14 -2.75 22.68
C TYR A 153 -7.25 -2.39 23.89
N ASP A 154 -7.85 -2.09 25.04
CA ASP A 154 -7.09 -1.72 26.26
C ASP A 154 -6.68 -2.92 27.14
N GLY A 155 -7.07 -4.13 26.72
CA GLY A 155 -6.79 -5.40 27.36
C GLY A 155 -7.79 -5.78 28.45
N ARG A 156 -8.91 -5.07 28.57
CA ARG A 156 -9.98 -5.33 29.55
C ARG A 156 -11.33 -5.26 28.88
N VAL A 157 -12.24 -6.13 29.31
CA VAL A 157 -13.64 -6.08 28.90
C VAL A 157 -14.41 -5.36 30.01
N ASP A 158 -14.88 -4.14 29.73
CA ASP A 158 -15.70 -3.36 30.65
C ASP A 158 -16.68 -2.42 29.94
N LYS A 159 -17.42 -1.62 30.71
CA LYS A 159 -18.48 -0.76 30.18
C LYS A 159 -18.03 0.18 29.05
N ARG A 160 -16.73 0.50 28.96
CA ARG A 160 -16.19 1.34 27.88
C ARG A 160 -16.27 0.65 26.53
N ASP A 161 -16.17 -0.68 26.49
CA ASP A 161 -16.34 -1.44 25.25
C ASP A 161 -17.79 -1.47 24.78
N LEU A 162 -18.74 -1.49 25.72
CA LEU A 162 -20.16 -1.32 25.41
C LEU A 162 -20.46 0.07 24.88
N GLU A 163 -19.89 1.10 25.50
CA GLU A 163 -20.03 2.50 25.05
C GLU A 163 -19.46 2.64 23.62
N GLU A 164 -18.26 2.12 23.37
CA GLU A 164 -17.62 2.14 22.05
C GLU A 164 -18.42 1.37 20.98
N MET A 165 -18.87 0.13 21.30
CA MET A 165 -19.67 -0.67 20.38
C MET A 165 -20.97 0.04 19.99
N LEU A 166 -21.62 0.73 20.93
CA LEU A 166 -22.87 1.44 20.68
C LEU A 166 -22.65 2.70 19.84
N ASP A 167 -21.54 3.40 20.06
CA ASP A 167 -21.17 4.58 19.27
C ASP A 167 -20.88 4.17 17.81
N GLU A 168 -20.11 3.10 17.59
CA GLU A 168 -19.79 2.57 16.25
C GLU A 168 -21.02 1.94 15.56
N TYR A 169 -21.88 1.23 16.29
CA TYR A 169 -23.11 0.66 15.75
C TYR A 169 -24.17 1.72 15.40
N GLY A 170 -24.15 2.86 16.10
CA GLY A 170 -25.14 3.93 15.97
C GLY A 170 -24.79 5.04 14.99
N GLY A 171 -23.54 5.09 14.52
CA GLY A 171 -23.04 6.02 13.51
C GLY A 171 -23.55 5.72 12.10
#